data_AF-A0A4Y2Q0M1-F1
#
_entry.id   AF-A0A4Y2Q0M1-F1
#
_cell.length_a   1.000
_cell.length_b   1.000
_cell.length_c   1.000
_cell.angle_alpha   90.00
_cell.angle_beta   90.00
_cell.angle_gamma   90.00
#
_symmetry.space_group_name_H-M   'P 1'
#
loop_
_entity.id
_entity.type
_entity.pdbx_description
1 polymer ?
#
loop_
_entity_poly.entity_id
_entity_poly.type
_entity_poly.pdbx_seq_one_letter_code
_entity_poly.pdbx_strand_id
1 'polypeptide(L)'
;MRRFVKPNSSQETSPVLVTILGTYLPDSVKFWFINQKLRPFIDRPRQCTKCFSFSHPTRVCEKFQACHLSGTVHVAMSRTCKVQQLPGITPCNV
;
A
#
# COMPACT_ATOMS: atom_id res chain seq x y z
N MET A 1 4.49 20.93 19.58
CA MET A 1 3.46 21.63 18.79
C MET A 1 3.94 21.69 17.34
N ARG A 2 3.24 21.05 16.39
CA ARG A 2 3.71 20.96 14.99
C ARG A 2 3.33 22.25 14.26
N ARG A 3 4.31 22.98 13.76
CA ARG A 3 4.12 24.27 13.09
C ARG A 3 3.65 24.01 11.65
N PHE A 4 2.45 24.45 11.29
CA PHE A 4 2.01 24.42 9.90
C PHE A 4 2.82 25.44 9.10
N VAL A 5 3.45 24.99 8.02
CA VAL A 5 4.36 25.82 7.21
C VAL A 5 3.56 26.72 6.28
N LYS A 6 4.10 27.92 6.03
CA LYS A 6 3.54 28.91 5.12
C LYS A 6 3.37 28.29 3.71
N PRO A 7 2.22 28.47 3.03
CA PRO A 7 2.10 28.08 1.64
C PRO A 7 3.19 28.80 0.80
N ASN A 8 3.82 28.07 -0.12
CA ASN A 8 4.94 28.48 -1.01
C ASN A 8 6.37 28.40 -0.44
N SER A 9 6.62 27.65 0.65
CA SER A 9 7.99 27.25 0.95
C SER A 9 8.36 26.03 0.09
N SER A 10 9.57 26.01 -0.48
CA SER A 10 10.07 24.89 -1.31
C SER A 10 10.38 23.63 -0.48
N GLN A 11 10.05 23.62 0.81
CA GLN A 11 10.32 22.48 1.68
C GLN A 11 9.10 21.54 1.65
N GLU A 12 9.28 20.39 1.02
CA GLU A 12 8.28 19.32 1.03
C GLU A 12 7.99 18.90 2.46
N THR A 13 6.84 19.31 2.97
CA THR A 13 6.38 18.93 4.31
C THR A 13 5.63 17.61 4.20
N SER A 14 5.88 16.68 5.12
CA SER A 14 5.14 15.42 5.20
C SER A 14 3.62 15.69 5.23
N PRO A 15 2.81 15.05 4.37
CA PRO A 15 1.37 15.26 4.36
C PRO A 15 0.75 14.89 5.70
N VAL A 16 -0.28 15.64 6.13
CA VAL A 16 -1.05 15.36 7.33
C VAL A 16 -2.41 14.79 6.93
N LEU A 17 -2.79 13.66 7.54
CA LEU A 17 -4.11 13.08 7.34
C LEU A 17 -5.13 13.82 8.22
N VAL A 18 -6.21 14.29 7.62
CA VAL A 18 -7.33 14.93 8.31
C VAL A 18 -8.56 14.05 8.16
N THR A 19 -9.12 13.59 9.27
CA THR A 19 -10.36 12.82 9.28
C THR A 19 -11.52 13.74 9.63
N ILE A 20 -12.51 13.82 8.75
CA ILE A 20 -13.71 14.64 8.94
C ILE A 20 -14.87 13.71 9.25
N LEU A 21 -15.56 13.98 10.36
CA LEU A 21 -16.77 13.26 10.73
C LEU A 21 -17.94 13.85 9.93
N GLY A 22 -18.50 13.07 9.02
CA GLY A 22 -19.60 13.51 8.17
C GLY A 22 -19.75 12.63 6.93
N THR A 23 -20.70 13.00 6.07
CA THR A 23 -20.99 12.29 4.82
C THR A 23 -20.33 12.92 3.59
N TYR A 24 -19.79 14.13 3.72
CA TYR A 24 -19.18 14.89 2.62
C TYR A 24 -17.73 15.24 2.93
N LEU A 25 -16.89 15.15 1.89
CA LEU A 25 -15.50 15.61 1.94
C LEU A 25 -15.44 17.04 1.37
N PRO A 26 -15.10 18.06 2.17
CA PRO A 26 -14.95 19.42 1.67
C PRO A 26 -13.69 19.58 0.81
N ASP A 27 -13.74 20.51 -0.15
CA ASP A 27 -12.59 20.80 -1.03
C ASP A 27 -11.44 21.51 -0.32
N SER A 28 -11.74 22.24 0.77
CA SER A 28 -10.74 22.95 1.57
C SER A 28 -11.11 22.99 3.05
N VAL A 29 -10.09 23.09 3.91
CA VAL A 29 -10.25 23.30 5.35
C VAL A 29 -9.50 24.56 5.75
N LYS A 30 -10.18 25.41 6.53
CA LYS A 30 -9.58 26.61 7.10
C LYS A 30 -9.03 26.30 8.48
N PHE A 31 -7.71 26.38 8.62
CA PHE A 31 -7.03 26.34 9.90
C PHE A 31 -6.58 27.75 10.24
N TRP A 32 -7.27 28.41 11.18
CA TRP A 32 -6.96 29.77 11.60
C TRP A 32 -7.01 30.76 10.41
N PHE A 33 -5.88 31.35 10.02
CA PHE A 33 -5.76 32.27 8.87
C PHE A 33 -5.38 31.58 7.55
N ILE A 34 -5.23 30.24 7.55
CA ILE A 34 -4.76 29.49 6.39
C ILE A 34 -5.92 28.67 5.81
N ASN A 35 -6.24 28.87 4.54
CA ASN A 35 -7.11 27.97 3.78
C ASN A 35 -6.25 26.92 3.06
N GLN A 36 -6.48 25.64 3.36
CA GLN A 36 -5.74 24.52 2.76
C GLN A 36 -6.68 23.68 1.90
N LYS A 37 -6.30 23.47 0.64
CA LYS A 37 -7.02 22.56 -0.25
C LYS A 37 -6.76 21.12 0.17
N LEU A 38 -7.82 20.34 0.36
CA LEU A 38 -7.70 18.93 0.66
C LEU A 38 -7.44 18.12 -0.62
N ARG A 39 -6.62 17.08 -0.47
CA ARG A 39 -6.49 16.02 -1.48
C ARG A 39 -7.12 14.76 -0.89
N PRO A 40 -8.01 14.06 -1.61
CA PRO A 40 -8.56 12.80 -1.13
C PRO A 40 -7.44 11.82 -0.79
N PHE A 41 -7.49 11.26 0.41
CA PHE A 41 -6.56 10.21 0.80
C PHE A 41 -7.02 8.90 0.16
N ILE A 42 -6.23 8.39 -0.79
CA ILE A 42 -6.42 7.08 -1.38
C ILE A 42 -5.55 6.11 -0.58
N ASP A 43 -6.19 5.23 0.19
CA ASP A 43 -5.45 4.19 0.90
C ASP A 43 -4.72 3.30 -0.11
N ARG A 44 -3.53 2.82 0.25
CA ARG A 44 -2.81 1.90 -0.63
C ARG A 44 -3.66 0.65 -0.82
N PRO A 45 -3.82 0.16 -2.07
CA PRO A 45 -4.59 -1.05 -2.30
C PRO A 45 -4.03 -2.16 -1.42
N ARG A 46 -4.91 -2.82 -0.67
CA ARG A 46 -4.49 -3.88 0.24
C ARG A 46 -3.97 -5.04 -0.57
N GLN A 47 -2.68 -5.30 -0.41
CA GLN A 47 -2.05 -6.45 -1.03
C GLN A 47 -2.39 -7.71 -0.24
N CYS A 48 -2.80 -8.78 -0.93
CA CYS A 48 -3.02 -10.07 -0.32
C CYS A 48 -1.73 -10.58 0.32
N THR A 49 -1.77 -10.91 1.61
CA THR A 49 -0.59 -11.37 2.36
C THR A 49 -0.14 -12.78 1.98
N LYS A 50 -1.00 -13.56 1.31
CA LYS A 50 -0.65 -14.90 0.82
C LYS A 50 0.05 -14.85 -0.53
N CYS A 51 -0.47 -14.11 -1.51
CA CYS A 51 0.04 -14.18 -2.89
C CYS A 51 0.55 -12.86 -3.45
N PHE A 52 0.59 -11.80 -2.63
CA PHE A 52 1.08 -10.48 -3.01
C PHE A 52 0.30 -9.81 -4.16
N SER A 53 -0.92 -10.28 -4.45
CA SER A 53 -1.81 -9.68 -5.48
C SER A 53 -2.72 -8.60 -4.88
N PHE A 54 -3.11 -7.62 -5.69
CA PHE A 54 -4.05 -6.55 -5.31
C PHE A 54 -5.50 -6.84 -5.72
N SER A 55 -5.79 -7.99 -6.35
CA SER A 55 -7.12 -8.28 -6.92
C SER A 55 -8.16 -8.77 -5.90
N HIS A 56 -7.73 -9.17 -4.70
CA HIS A 56 -8.62 -9.81 -3.71
C HIS A 56 -8.11 -9.61 -2.27
N PRO A 57 -9.01 -9.66 -1.27
CA PRO A 57 -8.62 -9.70 0.13
C PRO A 57 -8.03 -11.07 0.51
N THR A 58 -7.09 -11.10 1.46
CA THR A 58 -6.43 -12.33 1.93
C THR A 58 -7.40 -13.47 2.29
N ARG A 59 -8.59 -13.14 2.81
CA ARG A 59 -9.59 -14.12 3.25
C ARG A 59 -10.17 -14.98 2.12
N VAL A 60 -10.25 -14.43 0.91
CA VAL A 60 -10.80 -15.11 -0.28
C VAL A 60 -9.67 -15.66 -1.16
N CYS A 61 -8.42 -15.64 -0.67
CA CYS A 61 -7.28 -16.13 -1.43
C CYS A 61 -7.23 -17.66 -1.38
N GLU A 62 -7.42 -18.27 -2.55
CA GLU A 62 -7.30 -19.72 -2.80
C GLU A 62 -5.84 -20.17 -3.04
N LYS A 63 -4.91 -19.23 -3.24
CA LYS A 63 -3.49 -19.55 -3.46
C LYS A 63 -2.79 -19.89 -2.15
N PHE A 64 -1.78 -20.75 -2.25
CA PHE A 64 -0.85 -21.03 -1.16
C PHE A 64 0.01 -19.79 -0.82
N GLN A 65 0.60 -19.80 0.38
CA GLN A 65 1.45 -18.71 0.84
C GLN A 65 2.73 -18.63 0.00
N ALA A 66 2.92 -17.49 -0.64
CA ALA A 66 4.14 -17.12 -1.34
C ALA A 66 5.21 -16.69 -0.33
N CYS A 67 6.47 -16.94 -0.68
CA CYS A 67 7.61 -16.51 0.09
C CYS A 67 7.81 -15.00 -0.05
N HIS A 68 8.05 -14.31 1.07
CA HIS A 68 8.26 -12.87 1.10
C HIS A 68 9.52 -12.42 0.33
N LEU A 69 10.52 -13.31 0.20
CA LEU A 69 11.78 -13.01 -0.48
C LEU A 69 11.72 -13.23 -1.99
N SER A 70 10.98 -14.23 -2.46
CA SER A 70 10.94 -14.63 -3.88
C SER A 70 9.61 -14.34 -4.57
N GLY A 71 8.53 -14.05 -3.83
CA GLY A 71 7.20 -13.83 -4.39
C GLY A 71 6.52 -15.10 -4.92
N THR A 72 7.17 -16.26 -4.85
CA THR A 72 6.68 -17.55 -5.35
C THR A 72 6.28 -18.50 -4.21
N VAL A 73 5.40 -19.45 -4.50
CA VAL A 73 4.96 -20.47 -3.55
C VAL A 73 6.01 -21.58 -3.46
N HIS A 74 6.43 -21.92 -2.24
CA HIS A 74 7.30 -23.08 -1.96
C HIS A 74 6.60 -24.05 -1.01
N VAL A 75 6.97 -25.33 -1.04
CA VAL A 75 6.48 -26.32 -0.09
C VAL A 75 7.13 -26.08 1.28
N ALA A 76 6.31 -26.11 2.35
CA ALA A 76 6.61 -25.63 3.70
C ALA A 76 7.81 -26.26 4.45
N MET A 77 8.55 -27.17 3.83
CA MET A 77 9.61 -27.96 4.48
C MET A 77 11.01 -27.33 4.38
N SER A 78 11.22 -26.31 3.54
CA SER A 78 12.55 -25.75 3.33
C SER A 78 12.66 -24.34 3.93
N ARG A 79 13.37 -24.24 5.06
CA ARG A 79 13.82 -22.97 5.67
C ARG A 79 14.81 -22.18 4.79
N THR A 80 14.96 -22.56 3.53
CA THR A 80 15.90 -21.98 2.58
C THR A 80 15.11 -21.51 1.37
N CYS A 81 15.16 -20.22 1.08
CA CYS A 81 14.68 -19.65 -0.17
C CYS A 81 15.67 -20.01 -1.29
N LYS A 82 15.81 -21.32 -1.58
CA LYS A 82 16.41 -21.74 -2.84
C LYS A 82 15.33 -21.53 -3.90
N VAL A 83 15.66 -20.84 -4.97
CA VAL A 83 14.82 -20.74 -6.17
C VAL A 83 14.69 -22.15 -6.74
N GLN A 84 13.83 -22.98 -6.15
CA GLN A 84 13.53 -24.30 -6.66
C GLN A 84 12.58 -24.08 -7.81
N GLN A 85 13.13 -24.13 -9.01
CA GLN A 85 12.41 -24.46 -10.23
C GLN A 85 11.64 -25.75 -9.95
N LEU A 86 10.33 -25.63 -9.68
CA LEU A 86 9.45 -26.79 -9.67
C LEU A 86 9.46 -27.36 -11.11
N PRO A 87 9.70 -28.66 -11.30
CA PRO A 87 9.63 -29.25 -12.63
C PRO A 87 8.16 -29.23 -13.07
N GLY A 88 7.83 -28.37 -14.03
CA GLY A 88 6.48 -28.30 -14.62
C GLY A 88 5.92 -26.92 -14.92
N ILE A 89 6.64 -25.83 -14.60
CA ILE A 89 6.22 -24.48 -15.02
C ILE A 89 7.14 -24.05 -16.17
N THR A 90 6.56 -23.93 -17.36
CA THR A 90 7.24 -23.44 -18.57
C THR A 90 7.97 -22.13 -18.28
N PRO A 91 9.26 -21.99 -18.67
CA PRO A 91 9.94 -20.71 -18.56
C PRO A 91 9.21 -19.68 -19.43
N CYS A 92 8.88 -18.53 -18.85
CA CYS A 92 8.47 -17.38 -19.62
C CYS A 92 9.69 -16.92 -20.43
N ASN A 93 9.64 -17.07 -21.76
CA ASN A 93 10.68 -16.58 -22.66
C ASN A 93 10.72 -15.04 -22.63
N VAL A 94 11.96 -14.52 -22.65
CA VAL A 94 12.30 -13.10 -22.87
C VAL A 94 11.93 -12.67 -24.28
#